data_AF-A0A453H6Q8-F1
#
_entry.id   AF-A0A453H6Q8-F1
#
_cell.length_a   1.000
_cell.length_b   1.000
_cell.length_c   1.000
_cell.angle_alpha   90.00
_cell.angle_beta   90.00
_cell.angle_gamma   90.00
#
_symmetry.space_group_name_H-M   'P 1'
#
loop_
_entity.id
_entity.type
_entity.pdbx_description
1 polymer ?
#
loop_
_entity_poly.entity_id
_entity_poly.type
_entity_poly.pdbx_seq_one_letter_code
_entity_poly.pdbx_strand_id
1 'polypeptide(L)' 'RKAMKKAIELTKKADIRGVKVKIAGRLGGKEIARAESIKKGRLPLQTIRAKIDYCCYPIRTIYGVLGVKFWIFVDKE' A
#
# COMPACT_ATOMS: atom_id res chain seq x y z
N ARG A 1 -9.60 8.40 -0.30
CA ARG A 1 -8.21 8.82 -0.66
C ARG A 1 -7.40 9.48 0.48
N LYS A 2 -8.02 10.19 1.45
CA LYS A 2 -7.29 10.82 2.58
C LYS A 2 -6.39 9.83 3.36
N ALA A 3 -6.91 8.63 3.65
CA ALA A 3 -6.16 7.61 4.40
C ALA A 3 -4.85 7.17 3.70
N MET A 4 -4.87 6.96 2.37
CA MET A 4 -3.65 6.61 1.64
C MET A 4 -2.60 7.73 1.66
N LYS A 5 -3.03 8.99 1.51
CA LYS A 5 -2.12 10.14 1.59
C LYS A 5 -1.49 10.25 2.98
N LYS A 6 -2.30 10.16 4.03
CA LYS A 6 -1.84 10.16 5.41
C LYS A 6 -0.88 9.01 5.70
N ALA A 7 -1.15 7.82 5.18
CA ALA A 7 -0.26 6.67 5.31
C ALA A 7 1.11 6.99 4.71
N ILE A 8 1.17 7.52 3.48
CA ILE A 8 2.43 7.90 2.81
C ILE A 8 3.16 9.00 3.59
N GLU A 9 2.45 9.99 4.12
CA GLU A 9 3.05 11.06 4.93
C GLU A 9 3.65 10.53 6.24
N LEU A 10 2.97 9.58 6.89
CA LEU A 10 3.50 8.91 8.07
C LEU A 10 4.73 8.06 7.71
N THR A 11 4.69 7.33 6.60
CA THR A 11 5.84 6.52 6.18
C THR A 11 7.02 7.41 5.82
N LYS A 12 6.84 8.57 5.19
CA LYS A 12 7.94 9.52 4.91
C LYS A 12 8.70 9.99 6.15
N LYS A 13 8.07 9.97 7.34
CA LYS A 13 8.74 10.32 8.60
C LYS A 13 9.63 9.19 9.11
N ALA A 14 9.36 7.95 8.69
CA ALA A 14 10.25 6.83 8.90
C ALA A 14 11.30 6.81 7.77
N ASP A 15 12.54 6.43 8.09
CA ASP A 15 13.64 6.34 7.13
C ASP A 15 13.42 5.21 6.11
N ILE A 16 12.57 5.47 5.12
CA ILE A 16 12.15 4.50 4.11
C ILE A 16 12.40 5.05 2.71
N ARG A 17 12.99 4.22 1.86
CA ARG A 17 13.33 4.59 0.48
C ARG A 17 12.16 4.46 -0.50
N GLY A 18 11.14 3.68 -0.15
CA GLY A 18 9.94 3.62 -0.96
C GLY A 18 8.77 2.91 -0.29
N VAL A 19 7.57 3.33 -0.68
CA VAL A 19 6.31 2.73 -0.23
C VAL A 19 5.35 2.57 -1.42
N LYS A 20 4.69 1.41 -1.48
CA LYS A 20 3.58 1.17 -2.40
C LYS A 20 2.39 0.69 -1.58
N VAL A 21 1.26 1.33 -1.79
CA VAL A 21 -0.02 0.95 -1.19
C VAL A 21 -0.98 0.62 -2.30
N LYS A 22 -1.62 -0.55 -2.26
CA LYS A 22 -2.68 -0.95 -3.18
C LYS A 22 -3.92 -1.31 -2.37
N ILE A 23 -5.05 -0.73 -2.74
CA ILE A 23 -6.35 -1.07 -2.18
C ILE A 23 -7.21 -1.58 -3.32
N ALA A 24 -7.81 -2.74 -3.15
CA ALA A 24 -8.71 -3.36 -4.10
C ALA A 24 -10.06 -3.68 -3.44
N GLY A 25 -11.15 -3.40 -4.15
CA GLY A 25 -12.50 -3.72 -3.70
C GLY A 25 -13.51 -2.65 -4.11
N ARG A 26 -14.66 -2.65 -3.43
CA ARG A 26 -15.73 -1.68 -3.66
C ARG A 26 -15.42 -0.35 -2.95
N LEU A 27 -14.58 0.46 -3.58
CA LEU A 27 -14.12 1.72 -3.03
C LEU A 27 -15.28 2.72 -2.90
N GLY A 28 -15.61 3.10 -1.67
CA GLY A 28 -16.68 4.06 -1.39
C GLY A 28 -18.09 3.53 -1.66
N GLY A 29 -18.30 2.20 -1.65
CA GLY A 29 -19.63 1.60 -1.81
C GLY A 29 -20.11 1.48 -3.26
N LYS A 30 -19.29 1.86 -4.24
CA LYS A 30 -19.61 1.68 -5.66
C LYS A 30 -19.84 0.20 -5.99
N GLU A 31 -20.79 -0.09 -6.88
CA GLU A 31 -21.11 -1.45 -7.30
C GLU A 31 -19.91 -2.15 -7.97
N ILE A 32 -19.19 -1.41 -8.82
CA ILE A 32 -18.03 -1.94 -9.53
C ILE A 32 -16.78 -1.83 -8.64
N ALA A 33 -16.15 -2.98 -8.37
CA ALA A 33 -14.88 -3.04 -7.66
C ALA A 33 -13.75 -2.39 -8.48
N ARG A 34 -12.86 -1.66 -7.80
CA ARG A 34 -11.70 -1.00 -8.41
C ARG A 34 -10.45 -1.24 -7.59
N ALA A 35 -9.30 -1.17 -8.25
CA ALA A 35 -8.00 -1.19 -7.60
C ALA A 35 -7.35 0.18 -7.75
N GLU A 36 -7.07 0.84 -6.63
CA GLU A 36 -6.27 2.06 -6.58
C GLU A 36 -4.90 1.71 -5.98
N SER A 37 -3.83 2.15 -6.64
CA SER A 37 -2.48 2.02 -6.11
C SER A 37 -1.75 3.34 -6.16
N ILE A 38 -1.00 3.63 -5.10
CA ILE A 38 -0.10 4.77 -5.02
C ILE A 38 1.29 4.24 -4.69
N LYS A 39 2.29 4.68 -5.46
CA LYS A 39 3.70 4.37 -5.27
C LYS A 39 4.45 5.68 -5.03
N LYS A 40 5.34 5.70 -4.04
CA LYS A 40 6.25 6.82 -3.77
C LYS A 40 7.64 6.27 -3.48
N GLY A 41 8.67 6.86 -4.07
CA GLY A 41 10.05 6.41 -3.91
C GLY A 41 10.41 5.18 -4.77
N ARG A 42 11.54 4.54 -4.43
CA ARG A 42 12.09 3.41 -5.17
C ARG A 42 11.56 2.10 -4.59
N LEU A 43 11.08 1.21 -5.44
CA LEU A 43 10.67 -0.16 -5.06
C LEU A 43 11.14 -1.13 -6.13
N PRO A 44 12.29 -1.79 -5.94
CA PRO A 44 12.79 -2.78 -6.86
C PRO A 44 12.17 -4.16 -6.55
N LEU A 45 11.01 -4.46 -7.14
CA LEU A 45 10.28 -5.71 -6.88
C LEU A 45 10.95 -6.97 -7.45
N GLN A 46 11.86 -6.81 -8.42
CA GLN A 46 12.60 -7.93 -9.03
C GLN A 46 13.93 -8.20 -8.33
N THR A 47 14.41 -7.28 -7.49
CA THR A 47 15.71 -7.40 -6.83
C THR A 47 15.55 -8.20 -5.54
N ILE A 48 15.97 -9.47 -5.55
CA ILE A 48 15.83 -10.38 -4.39
C ILE A 48 16.61 -9.89 -3.16
N ARG A 49 17.74 -9.22 -3.37
CA ARG A 49 18.56 -8.64 -2.28
C ARG A 49 17.88 -7.47 -1.57
N ALA A 50 16.87 -6.84 -2.18
CA ALA A 50 16.20 -5.70 -1.58
C ALA A 50 15.33 -6.17 -0.41
N LYS A 51 15.52 -5.57 0.78
CA LYS A 51 14.67 -5.85 1.94
C LYS A 51 13.33 -5.14 1.76
N ILE A 52 12.31 -5.91 1.37
CA ILE A 52 10.96 -5.40 1.14
C ILE A 52 10.02 -6.09 2.12
N ASP A 53 9.42 -5.30 3.01
CA ASP A 53 8.38 -5.75 3.91
C ASP A 53 7.04 -5.68 3.18
N TYR A 54 6.40 -6.84 3.02
CA TYR A 54 5.08 -6.96 2.40
C TYR A 54 4.05 -7.37 3.46
N CYS A 55 2.91 -6.68 3.46
CA CYS A 55 1.78 -7.04 4.31
C CYS A 55 0.48 -6.95 3.51
N CYS A 56 -0.42 -7.92 3.74
CA CYS A 56 -1.75 -7.94 3.16
C CYS A 56 -2.78 -8.09 4.28
N TYR A 57 -3.79 -7.23 4.28
CA TYR A 57 -4.85 -7.26 5.27
C TYR A 57 -6.22 -7.10 4.61
N PRO A 58 -7.15 -8.07 4.84
CA PRO A 58 -8.54 -7.93 4.41
C PRO A 58 -9.33 -7.12 5.43
N ILE A 59 -10.10 -6.15 4.95
CA ILE A 59 -10.96 -5.29 5.76
C ILE A 59 -12.40 -5.63 5.41
N ARG A 60 -13.19 -6.07 6.39
CA ARG A 60 -14.63 -6.27 6.24
C ARG A 60 -15.34 -4.92 6.34
N THR A 61 -16.16 -4.61 5.35
CA THR A 61 -17.02 -3.42 5.31
C THR A 61 -18.46 -3.83 5.03
N ILE A 62 -19.39 -2.92 5.23
CA ILE A 62 -20.82 -3.14 4.95
C ILE A 62 -21.10 -3.56 3.49
N TYR A 63 -20.26 -3.12 2.54
CA TYR A 63 -20.44 -3.41 1.11
C TYR A 63 -19.60 -4.60 0.61
N GLY A 64 -18.97 -5.35 1.52
CA GLY A 64 -18.10 -6.49 1.22
C GLY A 64 -16.68 -6.31 1.76
N VAL A 65 -15.73 -7.04 1.18
CA VAL A 65 -14.33 -7.06 1.65
C VAL A 65 -13.44 -6.16 0.81
N LEU A 66 -12.65 -5.30 1.45
CA LEU A 66 -11.56 -4.56 0.83
C LEU A 66 -10.23 -5.24 1.14
N GLY A 67 -9.45 -5.51 0.09
CA GLY A 67 -8.08 -5.99 0.24
C GLY A 67 -7.11 -4.83 0.23
N VAL A 68 -6.29 -4.70 1.28
CA VAL A 68 -5.20 -3.72 1.33
C VAL A 68 -3.87 -4.45 1.31
N LYS A 69 -2.99 -4.02 0.41
CA LYS A 69 -1.63 -4.54 0.25
C LYS A 69 -0.63 -3.40 0.39
N PHE A 70 0.39 -3.62 1.22
CA PHE A 70 1.47 -2.69 1.48
C PHE A 70 2.80 -3.33 1.08
N TRP A 71 3.66 -2.53 0.46
CA TRP A 71 5.07 -2.83 0.28
C TRP A 71 5.88 -1.66 0.83
N ILE A 72 6.80 -1.96 1.72
CA ILE A 72 7.73 -0.99 2.31
C ILE A 72 9.13 -1.44 1.95
N PHE A 73 9.87 -0.56 1.30
CA PHE A 73 11.28 -0.77 1.01
C PHE A 73 12.10 0.00 2.03
N VAL A 74 12.71 -0.76 2.95
CA VAL A 74 13.65 -0.25 3.94
C VAL A 74 15.04 -0.56 3.40
N ASP A 75 15.88 0.46 3.31
CA ASP A 75 17.26 0.22 2.91
C ASP A 75 18.04 -0.33 4.09
N LYS A 76 18.87 -1.33 3.82
CA LYS A 76 20.04 -1.57 4.64
C LYS A 76 21.19 -0.88 3.93
N GLU A 77 21.85 0.04 4.61
CA GLU A 77 23.27 0.33 4.32
C GLU A 77 24.05 -1.00 4.17
#